data_AF-A0A0S2KJ65-F1
#
_entry.id   AF-A0A0S2KJ65-F1
#
_cell.length_a   1.000
_cell.length_b   1.000
_cell.length_c   1.000
_cell.angle_alpha   90.00
_cell.angle_beta   90.00
_cell.angle_gamma   90.00
#
_symmetry.space_group_name_H-M   'P 1'
#
loop_
_entity.id
_entity.type
_entity.pdbx_description
1 polymer ?
#
loop_
_entity_poly.entity_id
_entity_poly.type
_entity_poly.pdbx_seq_one_letter_code
_entity_poly.pdbx_strand_id
1 'polypeptide(L)'
;MEIKTIRKDRLQNMEHFQFAGHVLAMCKTANVEKLNPLLDSLATTIAKEDEALNLPQKMEGTRELRELDSARDKAYRVLTLLLDACLLDTNKNIAGPAQMLRDILDRYPDTAAQNYAKETAMIQNLITDLNTPEAKLSVGRTNLQGAVARLTAANAAFDKCFQARFKKTIPTGTFDIKALRSATDAALNAVLRRIDSLDDLEPSAKITALINEYNAVVDNRHTLLAGRAATNKARAERQLEALRKELDPLIRKFEESNGIAPLILQFTGKTQGSGKDKTYELGYTTNPQKKLWVRKDKDGALQEAKSEKAN
;
A
#
# COMPACT_ATOMS: atom_id res chain seq x y z
N MET A 1 40.53 -7.49 13.74
CA MET A 1 39.27 -8.26 13.94
C MET A 1 38.53 -8.30 12.62
N GLU A 2 38.00 -9.46 12.22
CA GLU A 2 37.33 -9.55 10.90
C GLU A 2 35.89 -9.00 10.94
N ILE A 3 35.56 -8.17 9.95
CA ILE A 3 34.21 -7.65 9.73
C ILE A 3 33.37 -8.71 9.01
N LYS A 4 32.23 -9.10 9.61
CA LYS A 4 31.32 -10.09 9.03
C LYS A 4 30.60 -9.57 7.79
N THR A 5 30.35 -10.48 6.85
CA THR A 5 29.62 -10.15 5.62
C THR A 5 28.13 -10.51 5.72
N ILE A 6 27.31 -9.81 4.94
CA ILE A 6 25.88 -10.06 4.84
C ILE A 6 25.39 -9.90 3.40
N ARG A 7 24.49 -10.78 2.99
CA ARG A 7 23.75 -10.71 1.73
C ARG A 7 22.64 -9.66 1.82
N LYS A 8 22.99 -8.41 1.51
CA LYS A 8 22.09 -7.25 1.62
C LYS A 8 20.92 -7.33 0.64
N ASP A 9 21.08 -8.01 -0.49
CA ASP A 9 20.02 -8.33 -1.46
C ASP A 9 18.86 -9.13 -0.86
N ARG A 10 19.12 -9.93 0.19
CA ARG A 10 18.10 -10.74 0.88
C ARG A 10 17.30 -9.96 1.91
N LEU A 11 17.74 -8.76 2.27
CA LEU A 11 16.99 -7.85 3.13
C LEU A 11 15.85 -7.23 2.32
N GLN A 12 14.65 -7.24 2.91
CA GLN A 12 13.53 -6.48 2.37
C GLN A 12 13.82 -4.98 2.47
N ASN A 13 13.13 -4.15 1.70
CA ASN A 13 13.47 -2.72 1.59
C ASN A 13 13.54 -2.01 2.95
N MET A 14 12.54 -2.22 3.82
CA MET A 14 12.53 -1.60 5.15
C MET A 14 13.63 -2.16 6.07
N GLU A 15 13.99 -3.44 5.91
CA GLU A 15 15.09 -4.08 6.67
C GLU A 15 16.45 -3.55 6.22
N HIS A 16 16.59 -3.30 4.92
CA HIS A 16 17.79 -2.72 4.33
C HIS A 16 17.98 -1.27 4.77
N PHE A 17 16.94 -0.45 4.65
CA PHE A 17 16.91 0.93 5.14
C PHE A 17 17.28 1.00 6.63
N GLN A 18 16.63 0.20 7.47
CA GLN A 18 16.92 0.17 8.90
C GLN A 18 18.37 -0.29 9.17
N PHE A 19 18.88 -1.28 8.45
CA PHE A 19 20.25 -1.75 8.60
C PHE A 19 21.26 -0.63 8.27
N ALA A 20 21.06 0.08 7.16
CA ALA A 20 21.90 1.20 6.77
C ALA A 20 21.89 2.32 7.81
N GLY A 21 20.69 2.68 8.29
CA GLY A 21 20.50 3.67 9.37
C GLY A 21 21.18 3.26 10.67
N HIS A 22 21.13 1.97 11.03
CA HIS A 22 21.79 1.45 12.22
C HIS A 22 23.33 1.56 12.09
N VAL A 23 23.90 1.20 10.94
CA VAL A 23 25.35 1.37 10.68
C VAL A 23 25.78 2.83 10.78
N LEU A 24 25.00 3.75 10.20
CA LEU A 24 25.26 5.18 10.33
C LEU A 24 25.23 5.63 11.79
N ALA A 25 24.24 5.20 12.57
CA ALA A 25 24.11 5.53 13.99
C ALA A 25 25.30 5.01 14.81
N MET A 26 25.72 3.75 14.60
CA MET A 26 26.90 3.16 15.26
C MET A 26 28.16 3.97 14.96
N CYS A 27 28.38 4.35 13.69
CA CYS A 27 29.55 5.15 13.30
C CYS A 27 29.55 6.54 13.94
N LYS A 28 28.38 7.19 14.04
CA LYS A 28 28.23 8.49 14.72
C LYS A 28 28.51 8.37 16.23
N THR A 29 28.01 7.32 16.87
CA THR A 29 28.25 7.06 18.30
C THR A 29 29.73 6.76 18.58
N ALA A 30 30.39 5.97 17.74
CA ALA A 30 31.81 5.69 17.86
C ALA A 30 32.68 6.96 17.71
N ASN A 31 32.18 7.95 16.96
CA ASN A 31 32.79 9.27 16.76
C ASN A 31 34.28 9.18 16.39
N VAL A 32 34.56 8.41 15.33
CA VAL A 32 35.90 8.27 14.75
C VAL A 32 36.04 9.29 13.63
N GLU A 33 36.91 10.29 13.84
CA GLU A 33 37.05 11.44 12.93
C GLU A 33 37.31 11.04 11.46
N LYS A 34 38.10 9.97 11.26
CA LYS A 34 38.46 9.44 9.93
C LYS A 34 37.28 8.82 9.17
N LEU A 35 36.14 8.56 9.83
CA LEU A 35 34.91 8.09 9.19
C LEU A 35 34.01 9.24 8.73
N ASN A 36 34.09 10.41 9.38
CA ASN A 36 33.17 11.54 9.14
C ASN A 36 32.98 11.92 7.67
N PRO A 37 34.03 11.96 6.80
CA PRO A 37 33.86 12.30 5.39
C PRO A 37 32.93 11.35 4.61
N LEU A 38 32.76 10.12 5.08
CA LEU A 38 31.91 9.11 4.44
C LEU A 38 30.48 9.09 5.02
N LEU A 39 30.29 9.60 6.24
CA LEU A 39 29.00 9.54 6.92
C LEU A 39 27.95 10.45 6.27
N ASP A 40 28.35 11.58 5.69
CA ASP A 40 27.43 12.49 5.00
C ASP A 40 26.88 11.88 3.70
N SER A 41 27.74 11.19 2.96
CA SER A 41 27.34 10.43 1.76
C SER A 41 26.38 9.30 2.12
N LEU A 42 26.67 8.56 3.19
CA LEU A 42 25.79 7.51 3.70
C LEU A 42 24.44 8.08 4.18
N ALA A 43 24.45 9.18 4.94
CA ALA A 43 23.22 9.84 5.40
C ALA A 43 22.35 10.32 4.22
N THR A 44 22.97 10.88 3.19
CA THR A 44 22.28 11.38 1.99
C THR A 44 21.62 10.24 1.20
N THR A 45 22.32 9.11 1.02
CA THR A 45 21.77 7.95 0.31
C THR A 45 20.63 7.30 1.10
N ILE A 46 20.77 7.18 2.42
CA ILE A 46 19.71 6.71 3.31
C ILE A 46 18.46 7.62 3.24
N ALA A 47 18.63 8.93 3.25
CA ALA A 47 17.50 9.87 3.17
C ALA A 47 16.73 9.74 1.85
N LYS A 48 17.42 9.52 0.73
CA LYS A 48 16.78 9.27 -0.57
C LYS A 48 16.04 7.93 -0.60
N GLU A 49 16.60 6.91 0.05
CA GLU A 49 15.92 5.62 0.23
C GLU A 49 14.66 5.77 1.09
N ASP A 50 14.73 6.52 2.19
CA ASP A 50 13.58 6.83 3.06
C ASP A 50 12.45 7.54 2.30
N GLU A 51 12.79 8.58 1.54
CA GLU A 51 11.83 9.34 0.72
C GLU A 51 11.08 8.42 -0.25
N ALA A 52 11.79 7.47 -0.88
CA ALA A 52 11.20 6.51 -1.79
C ALA A 52 10.32 5.47 -1.08
N LEU A 53 10.66 5.08 0.15
CA LEU A 53 9.93 4.07 0.92
C LEU A 53 8.72 4.64 1.67
N ASN A 54 8.75 5.93 2.03
CA ASN A 54 7.70 6.63 2.77
C ASN A 54 6.69 7.34 1.87
N LEU A 55 6.50 6.87 0.63
CA LEU A 55 5.48 7.42 -0.24
C LEU A 55 4.08 7.14 0.32
N PRO A 56 3.23 8.17 0.47
CA PRO A 56 1.87 7.97 0.96
C PRO A 56 1.06 7.14 -0.05
N GLN A 57 0.62 5.95 0.36
CA GLN A 57 -0.20 5.05 -0.47
C GLN A 57 -1.59 5.63 -0.81
N LYS A 58 -2.02 6.65 -0.05
CA LYS A 58 -3.27 7.39 -0.26
C LYS A 58 -2.93 8.87 -0.18
N MET A 59 -3.55 9.70 -1.01
CA MET A 59 -3.44 11.14 -0.83
C MET A 59 -3.91 11.49 0.59
N GLU A 60 -3.01 12.07 1.38
CA GLU A 60 -3.35 12.60 2.70
C GLU A 60 -4.55 13.55 2.61
N GLY A 61 -5.48 13.47 3.56
CA GLY A 61 -6.68 14.30 3.58
C GLY A 61 -7.85 13.77 2.75
N THR A 62 -7.75 12.63 2.06
CA THR A 62 -8.89 12.04 1.32
C THR A 62 -10.08 11.70 2.23
N ARG A 63 -9.80 11.24 3.47
CA ARG A 63 -10.85 10.94 4.45
C ARG A 63 -11.50 12.21 4.99
N GLU A 64 -10.70 13.15 5.46
CA GLU A 64 -11.17 14.45 5.97
C GLU A 64 -12.00 15.19 4.92
N LEU A 65 -11.54 15.19 3.66
CA LEU A 65 -12.26 15.82 2.56
C LEU A 65 -13.65 15.18 2.35
N ARG A 66 -13.78 13.84 2.43
CA ARG A 66 -15.08 13.14 2.34
C ARG A 66 -15.99 13.44 3.53
N GLU A 67 -15.43 13.58 4.73
CA GLU A 67 -16.21 13.91 5.92
C GLU A 67 -16.75 15.35 5.83
N LEU A 68 -15.93 16.29 5.35
CA LEU A 68 -16.35 17.67 5.07
C LEU A 68 -17.39 17.75 3.94
N ASP A 69 -17.21 16.96 2.88
CA ASP A 69 -18.19 16.82 1.79
C ASP A 69 -19.54 16.31 2.31
N SER A 70 -19.54 15.23 3.08
CA SER A 70 -20.75 14.70 3.70
C SER A 70 -21.42 15.70 4.66
N ALA A 71 -20.63 16.51 5.38
CA ALA A 71 -21.17 17.55 6.24
C ALA A 71 -21.82 18.69 5.44
N ARG A 72 -21.23 19.04 4.29
CA ARG A 72 -21.79 20.02 3.33
C ARG A 72 -23.10 19.52 2.72
N ASP A 73 -23.14 18.29 2.23
CA ASP A 73 -24.36 17.66 1.67
C ASP A 73 -25.50 17.65 2.70
N LYS A 74 -25.18 17.27 3.95
CA LYS A 74 -26.14 17.29 5.05
C LYS A 74 -26.63 18.70 5.35
N ALA A 75 -25.74 19.70 5.36
CA ALA A 75 -26.13 21.09 5.60
C ALA A 75 -27.06 21.61 4.51
N TYR A 76 -26.77 21.31 3.24
CA TYR A 76 -27.62 21.65 2.11
C TYR A 76 -28.99 20.96 2.22
N ARG A 77 -29.00 19.64 2.48
CA ARG A 77 -30.23 18.87 2.64
C ARG A 77 -31.10 19.38 3.79
N VAL A 78 -30.51 19.73 4.93
CA VAL A 78 -31.22 20.32 6.07
C VAL A 78 -31.85 21.66 5.71
N LEU A 79 -31.14 22.53 4.99
CA LEU A 79 -31.69 23.81 4.53
C LEU A 79 -32.92 23.57 3.62
N THR A 80 -32.82 22.66 2.66
CA THR A 80 -33.93 22.32 1.75
C THR A 80 -35.13 21.79 2.51
N LEU A 81 -34.94 20.84 3.44
CA LEU A 81 -36.05 20.24 4.19
C LEU A 81 -36.74 21.24 5.12
N LEU A 82 -35.99 22.12 5.77
CA LEU A 82 -36.57 23.18 6.60
C LEU A 82 -37.35 24.19 5.76
N LEU A 83 -36.83 24.53 4.57
CA LEU A 83 -37.52 25.40 3.63
C LEU A 83 -38.83 24.76 3.14
N ASP A 84 -38.79 23.48 2.76
CA ASP A 84 -39.98 22.73 2.33
C ASP A 84 -41.04 22.67 3.44
N ALA A 85 -40.62 22.54 4.70
CA ALA A 85 -41.54 22.64 5.83
C ALA A 85 -42.20 24.02 5.95
N CYS A 86 -41.46 25.11 5.73
CA CYS A 86 -42.00 26.47 5.73
C CYS A 86 -42.97 26.73 4.57
N LEU A 87 -42.80 26.08 3.42
CA LEU A 87 -43.72 26.18 2.28
C LEU A 87 -45.08 25.55 2.58
N LEU A 88 -45.11 24.51 3.42
CA LEU A 88 -46.33 23.81 3.82
C LEU A 88 -47.05 24.50 5.00
N ASP A 89 -46.51 25.59 5.54
CA ASP A 89 -47.11 26.31 6.66
C ASP A 89 -48.40 27.03 6.22
N THR A 90 -49.44 26.95 7.05
CA THR A 90 -50.71 27.65 6.83
C THR A 90 -50.58 29.18 6.98
N ASN A 91 -49.55 29.66 7.67
CA ASN A 91 -49.28 31.08 7.86
C ASN A 91 -48.60 31.67 6.61
N LYS A 92 -49.35 32.50 5.86
CA LYS A 92 -48.85 33.18 4.65
C LYS A 92 -47.64 34.09 4.90
N ASN A 93 -47.46 34.57 6.13
CA ASN A 93 -46.30 35.38 6.50
C ASN A 93 -45.01 34.55 6.60
N ILE A 94 -45.11 33.22 6.61
CA ILE A 94 -43.99 32.26 6.57
C ILE A 94 -43.91 31.63 5.17
N ALA A 95 -45.04 31.14 4.63
CA ALA A 95 -45.08 30.47 3.34
C ALA A 95 -44.71 31.38 2.15
N GLY A 96 -45.13 32.66 2.16
CA GLY A 96 -44.78 33.63 1.12
C GLY A 96 -43.27 33.89 1.02
N PRO A 97 -42.60 34.27 2.13
CA PRO A 97 -41.14 34.36 2.18
C PRO A 97 -40.43 33.05 1.83
N ALA A 98 -40.97 31.90 2.26
CA ALA A 98 -40.42 30.60 1.89
C ALA A 98 -40.47 30.36 0.37
N GLN A 99 -41.54 30.77 -0.32
CA GLN A 99 -41.63 30.64 -1.78
C GLN A 99 -40.53 31.43 -2.48
N MET A 100 -40.26 32.66 -2.04
CA MET A 100 -39.15 33.46 -2.58
C MET A 100 -37.80 32.75 -2.39
N LEU A 101 -37.54 32.19 -1.20
CA LEU A 101 -36.31 31.45 -0.94
C LEU A 101 -36.23 30.15 -1.77
N ARG A 102 -37.38 29.53 -2.07
CA ARG A 102 -37.45 28.36 -2.93
C ARG A 102 -37.10 28.69 -4.38
N ASP A 103 -37.62 29.80 -4.90
CA ASP A 103 -37.27 30.28 -6.25
C ASP A 103 -35.77 30.56 -6.36
N ILE A 104 -35.13 31.06 -5.29
CA ILE A 104 -33.68 31.21 -5.21
C ILE A 104 -32.98 29.85 -5.26
N LEU A 105 -33.44 28.87 -4.47
CA LEU A 105 -32.85 27.53 -4.42
C LEU A 105 -32.97 26.79 -5.77
N ASP A 106 -34.10 26.93 -6.45
CA ASP A 106 -34.39 26.27 -7.73
C ASP A 106 -33.51 26.78 -8.89
N ARG A 107 -32.84 27.94 -8.74
CA ARG A 107 -31.78 28.39 -9.68
C ARG A 107 -30.53 27.50 -9.64
N TYR A 108 -30.36 26.68 -8.60
CA TYR A 108 -29.21 25.82 -8.36
C TYR A 108 -29.64 24.34 -8.22
N PRO A 109 -30.16 23.72 -9.29
CA PRO A 109 -30.66 22.34 -9.23
C PRO A 109 -29.52 21.33 -9.06
N ASP A 110 -29.83 20.19 -8.44
CA ASP A 110 -28.91 19.04 -8.28
C ASP A 110 -27.54 19.40 -7.67
N THR A 111 -27.50 20.43 -6.82
CA THR A 111 -26.25 20.99 -6.27
C THR A 111 -25.39 19.91 -5.59
N ALA A 112 -25.97 19.11 -4.69
CA ALA A 112 -25.27 18.04 -3.96
C ALA A 112 -24.90 16.80 -4.82
N ALA A 113 -25.34 16.75 -6.09
CA ALA A 113 -24.97 15.67 -7.02
C ALA A 113 -23.86 16.08 -7.99
N GLN A 114 -23.41 17.34 -7.95
CA GLN A 114 -22.36 17.83 -8.83
C GLN A 114 -20.96 17.39 -8.37
N ASN A 115 -19.98 17.56 -9.24
CA ASN A 115 -18.58 17.42 -8.82
C ASN A 115 -18.20 18.54 -7.82
N TYR A 116 -17.19 18.27 -7.00
CA TYR A 116 -16.76 19.15 -5.89
C TYR A 116 -16.59 20.63 -6.27
N ALA A 117 -15.96 20.93 -7.40
CA ALA A 117 -15.71 22.31 -7.81
C ALA A 117 -17.02 23.02 -8.20
N LYS A 118 -17.87 22.33 -8.96
CA LYS A 118 -19.16 22.87 -9.39
C LYS A 118 -20.13 23.03 -8.21
N GLU A 119 -20.21 22.06 -7.32
CA GLU A 119 -21.02 22.16 -6.11
C GLU A 119 -20.58 23.34 -5.23
N THR A 120 -19.28 23.50 -4.98
CA THR A 120 -18.75 24.64 -4.21
C THR A 120 -19.19 25.97 -4.82
N ALA A 121 -19.05 26.13 -6.14
CA ALA A 121 -19.43 27.35 -6.84
C ALA A 121 -20.95 27.61 -6.78
N MET A 122 -21.77 26.56 -6.95
CA MET A 122 -23.23 26.66 -6.87
C MET A 122 -23.68 27.06 -5.46
N ILE A 123 -23.12 26.45 -4.40
CA ILE A 123 -23.43 26.81 -3.01
C ILE A 123 -22.97 28.24 -2.71
N GLN A 124 -21.83 28.68 -3.25
CA GLN A 124 -21.32 30.03 -3.02
C GLN A 124 -22.20 31.10 -3.68
N ASN A 125 -22.70 30.83 -4.89
CA ASN A 125 -23.67 31.68 -5.57
C ASN A 125 -25.03 31.67 -4.84
N LEU A 126 -25.51 30.50 -4.41
CA LEU A 126 -26.71 30.37 -3.58
C LEU A 126 -26.62 31.20 -2.29
N ILE A 127 -25.50 31.10 -1.56
CA ILE A 127 -25.29 31.89 -0.34
C ILE A 127 -25.28 33.39 -0.66
N THR A 128 -24.71 33.79 -1.79
CA THR A 128 -24.72 35.19 -2.23
C THR A 128 -26.14 35.69 -2.46
N ASP A 129 -26.95 34.92 -3.18
CA ASP A 129 -28.35 35.24 -3.44
C ASP A 129 -29.19 35.29 -2.16
N LEU A 130 -29.01 34.34 -1.25
CA LEU A 130 -29.68 34.31 0.06
C LEU A 130 -29.28 35.50 0.95
N ASN A 131 -28.15 36.15 0.65
CA ASN A 131 -27.64 37.31 1.38
C ASN A 131 -28.05 38.66 0.78
N THR A 132 -28.80 38.68 -0.33
CA THR A 132 -29.45 39.90 -0.84
C THR A 132 -30.40 40.50 0.21
N PRO A 133 -30.61 41.82 0.24
CA PRO A 133 -31.40 42.48 1.29
C PRO A 133 -32.79 41.85 1.49
N GLU A 134 -33.50 41.59 0.38
CA GLU A 134 -34.85 41.03 0.36
C GLU A 134 -34.85 39.55 0.80
N ALA A 135 -33.87 38.77 0.32
CA ALA A 135 -33.76 37.36 0.72
C ALA A 135 -33.40 37.23 2.21
N LYS A 136 -32.53 38.08 2.76
CA LYS A 136 -32.21 38.10 4.20
C LYS A 136 -33.43 38.34 5.07
N LEU A 137 -34.31 39.25 4.68
CA LEU A 137 -35.57 39.48 5.39
C LEU A 137 -36.44 38.21 5.36
N SER A 138 -36.50 37.53 4.22
CA SER A 138 -37.23 36.27 4.06
C SER A 138 -36.64 35.14 4.90
N VAL A 139 -35.31 34.97 4.90
CA VAL A 139 -34.59 34.03 5.78
C VAL A 139 -34.89 34.32 7.25
N GLY A 140 -35.01 35.60 7.61
CA GLY A 140 -35.40 36.04 8.94
C GLY A 140 -36.80 35.60 9.34
N ARG A 141 -37.78 35.77 8.45
CA ARG A 141 -39.19 35.40 8.66
C ARG A 141 -39.41 33.89 8.72
N THR A 142 -38.59 33.10 8.03
CA THR A 142 -38.65 31.64 8.04
C THR A 142 -37.76 31.00 9.11
N ASN A 143 -37.03 31.80 9.90
CA ASN A 143 -36.11 31.33 10.94
C ASN A 143 -35.00 30.39 10.41
N LEU A 144 -34.54 30.58 9.16
CA LEU A 144 -33.55 29.71 8.50
C LEU A 144 -32.09 30.19 8.66
N GLN A 145 -31.84 31.27 9.40
CA GLN A 145 -30.51 31.88 9.57
C GLN A 145 -29.46 30.84 10.00
N GLY A 146 -29.81 29.96 10.95
CA GLY A 146 -28.91 28.92 11.44
C GLY A 146 -28.57 27.87 10.37
N ALA A 147 -29.51 27.53 9.50
CA ALA A 147 -29.27 26.59 8.40
C ALA A 147 -28.37 27.21 7.32
N VAL A 148 -28.61 28.48 6.96
CA VAL A 148 -27.76 29.23 6.00
C VAL A 148 -26.35 29.41 6.53
N ALA A 149 -26.19 29.74 7.82
CA ALA A 149 -24.89 29.85 8.46
C ALA A 149 -24.13 28.51 8.47
N ARG A 150 -24.84 27.40 8.76
CA ARG A 150 -24.25 26.05 8.74
C ARG A 150 -23.76 25.66 7.34
N LEU A 151 -24.57 25.90 6.30
CA LEU A 151 -24.18 25.63 4.92
C LEU A 151 -22.97 26.47 4.49
N THR A 152 -22.96 27.75 4.88
CA THR A 152 -21.85 28.67 4.62
C THR A 152 -20.54 28.17 5.24
N ALA A 153 -20.58 27.79 6.53
CA ALA A 153 -19.42 27.27 7.23
C ALA A 153 -18.93 25.93 6.64
N ALA A 154 -19.86 25.02 6.31
CA ALA A 154 -19.52 23.71 5.74
C ALA A 154 -18.87 23.86 4.35
N ASN A 155 -19.42 24.71 3.47
CA ASN A 155 -18.85 24.94 2.14
C ASN A 155 -17.45 25.59 2.22
N ALA A 156 -17.25 26.58 3.10
CA ALA A 156 -15.96 27.22 3.29
C ALA A 156 -14.90 26.26 3.86
N ALA A 157 -15.29 25.39 4.81
CA ALA A 157 -14.40 24.38 5.37
C ALA A 157 -13.99 23.35 4.30
N PHE A 158 -14.94 22.89 3.48
CA PHE A 158 -14.66 21.99 2.36
C PHE A 158 -13.71 22.63 1.34
N ASP A 159 -14.03 23.84 0.85
CA ASP A 159 -13.25 24.52 -0.19
C ASP A 159 -11.80 24.78 0.26
N LYS A 160 -11.61 25.21 1.52
CA LYS A 160 -10.28 25.37 2.11
C LYS A 160 -9.48 24.06 2.11
N CYS A 161 -10.09 22.95 2.49
CA CYS A 161 -9.44 21.63 2.49
C CYS A 161 -9.14 21.16 1.06
N PHE A 162 -10.10 21.33 0.15
CA PHE A 162 -9.96 20.97 -1.26
C PHE A 162 -8.81 21.73 -1.95
N GLN A 163 -8.69 23.03 -1.70
CA GLN A 163 -7.58 23.83 -2.23
C GLN A 163 -6.22 23.46 -1.61
N ALA A 164 -6.18 23.17 -0.31
CA ALA A 164 -4.96 22.74 0.37
C ALA A 164 -4.38 21.44 -0.24
N ARG A 165 -5.24 20.58 -0.80
CA ARG A 165 -4.82 19.36 -1.49
C ARG A 165 -3.92 19.63 -2.70
N PHE A 166 -4.16 20.71 -3.45
CA PHE A 166 -3.36 21.07 -4.62
C PHE A 166 -2.01 21.72 -4.25
N LYS A 167 -1.88 22.25 -3.03
CA LYS A 167 -0.61 22.80 -2.53
C LYS A 167 0.35 21.72 -2.06
N LYS A 168 -0.14 20.50 -1.79
CA LYS A 168 0.71 19.37 -1.44
C LYS A 168 1.32 18.79 -2.72
N THR A 169 2.60 19.07 -2.94
CA THR A 169 3.41 18.34 -3.93
C THR A 169 3.53 16.90 -3.45
N ILE A 170 2.67 16.01 -3.96
CA ILE A 170 2.93 14.58 -3.83
C ILE A 170 4.11 14.31 -4.76
N PRO A 171 5.24 13.76 -4.27
CA PRO A 171 6.29 13.31 -5.17
C PRO A 171 5.68 12.24 -6.09
N THR A 172 5.33 12.62 -7.31
CA THR A 172 4.76 11.74 -8.33
C THR A 172 5.85 10.94 -9.06
N GLY A 173 7.06 10.89 -8.49
CA GLY A 173 8.19 10.16 -9.06
C GLY A 173 8.05 8.66 -8.82
N THR A 174 8.16 7.88 -9.89
CA THR A 174 8.59 6.48 -9.79
C THR A 174 10.04 6.47 -9.33
N PHE A 175 10.29 6.15 -8.06
CA PHE A 175 11.65 5.94 -7.57
C PHE A 175 12.16 4.58 -8.05
N ASP A 176 13.37 4.56 -8.62
CA ASP A 176 14.10 3.31 -8.84
C ASP A 176 14.71 2.86 -7.50
N ILE A 177 13.91 2.14 -6.70
CA ILE A 177 14.34 1.62 -5.40
C ILE A 177 15.59 0.75 -5.53
N LYS A 178 15.76 0.03 -6.65
CA LYS A 178 16.94 -0.83 -6.85
C LYS A 178 18.20 0.03 -7.02
N ALA A 179 18.13 1.09 -7.80
CA ALA A 179 19.24 2.03 -7.95
C ALA A 179 19.56 2.74 -6.63
N LEU A 180 18.53 3.16 -5.87
CA LEU A 180 18.72 3.78 -4.55
C LEU A 180 19.41 2.84 -3.57
N ARG A 181 18.94 1.58 -3.46
CA ARG A 181 19.59 0.57 -2.61
C ARG A 181 21.02 0.30 -3.03
N SER A 182 21.30 0.25 -4.34
CA SER A 182 22.67 0.09 -4.84
C SER A 182 23.58 1.26 -4.45
N ALA A 183 23.06 2.49 -4.42
CA ALA A 183 23.82 3.67 -3.98
C ALA A 183 24.08 3.63 -2.47
N THR A 184 23.07 3.30 -1.66
CA THR A 184 23.22 3.08 -0.21
C THR A 184 24.24 1.97 0.07
N ASP A 185 24.18 0.87 -0.68
CA ASP A 185 25.13 -0.25 -0.56
C ASP A 185 26.57 0.16 -0.86
N ALA A 186 26.78 0.98 -1.90
CA ALA A 186 28.09 1.51 -2.22
C ALA A 186 28.64 2.40 -1.10
N ALA A 187 27.81 3.29 -0.54
CA ALA A 187 28.19 4.15 0.59
C ALA A 187 28.51 3.32 1.86
N LEU A 188 27.67 2.32 2.17
CA LEU A 188 27.93 1.39 3.27
C LEU A 188 29.25 0.64 3.09
N ASN A 189 29.52 0.10 1.90
CA ASN A 189 30.74 -0.63 1.63
C ASN A 189 31.98 0.26 1.76
N ALA A 190 31.89 1.54 1.38
CA ALA A 190 32.97 2.50 1.57
C ALA A 190 33.27 2.74 3.06
N VAL A 191 32.24 2.88 3.89
CA VAL A 191 32.38 3.01 5.35
C VAL A 191 32.99 1.74 5.96
N LEU A 192 32.46 0.56 5.63
CA LEU A 192 32.97 -0.72 6.14
C LEU A 192 34.42 -0.96 5.74
N ARG A 193 34.77 -0.67 4.49
CA ARG A 193 36.17 -0.75 4.02
C ARG A 193 37.08 0.19 4.80
N ARG A 194 36.61 1.41 5.13
CA ARG A 194 37.39 2.35 5.94
C ARG A 194 37.55 1.85 7.38
N ILE A 195 36.52 1.25 7.98
CA ILE A 195 36.61 0.65 9.31
C ILE A 195 37.65 -0.49 9.31
N ASP A 196 37.59 -1.37 8.31
CA ASP A 196 38.55 -2.47 8.14
C ASP A 196 39.99 -1.95 7.99
N SER A 197 40.20 -0.94 7.15
CA SER A 197 41.51 -0.31 6.98
C SER A 197 42.01 0.39 8.26
N LEU A 198 41.11 0.96 9.07
CA LEU A 198 41.48 1.58 10.33
C LEU A 198 41.84 0.54 11.39
N ASP A 199 41.17 -0.61 11.40
CA ASP A 199 41.50 -1.71 12.31
C ASP A 199 42.87 -2.33 12.01
N ASP A 200 43.23 -2.43 10.72
CA ASP A 200 44.55 -2.92 10.27
C ASP A 200 45.67 -1.91 10.54
N LEU A 201 45.48 -0.64 10.16
CA LEU A 201 46.54 0.37 10.21
C LEU A 201 46.69 1.06 11.57
N GLU A 202 45.56 1.30 12.27
CA GLU A 202 45.51 2.10 13.50
C GLU A 202 44.48 1.52 14.49
N PRO A 203 44.70 0.29 14.99
CA PRO A 203 43.77 -0.37 15.88
C PRO A 203 43.53 0.48 17.14
N SER A 204 42.27 0.64 17.50
CA SER A 204 41.86 1.39 18.70
C SER A 204 40.65 0.75 19.35
N ALA A 205 40.49 0.94 20.66
CA ALA A 205 39.35 0.42 21.41
C ALA A 205 37.99 0.85 20.80
N LYS A 206 37.93 2.06 20.23
CA LYS A 206 36.73 2.56 19.54
C LYS A 206 36.42 1.75 18.27
N ILE A 207 37.43 1.47 17.44
CA ILE A 207 37.26 0.67 16.22
C ILE A 207 36.92 -0.78 16.56
N THR A 208 37.59 -1.37 17.54
CA THR A 208 37.28 -2.74 17.99
C THR A 208 35.85 -2.85 18.52
N ALA A 209 35.40 -1.88 19.32
CA ALA A 209 34.02 -1.84 19.81
C ALA A 209 33.00 -1.69 18.67
N LEU A 210 33.29 -0.82 17.70
CA LEU A 210 32.45 -0.62 16.51
C LEU A 210 32.33 -1.89 15.66
N ILE A 211 33.42 -2.62 15.44
CA ILE A 211 33.42 -3.89 14.71
C ILE A 211 32.59 -4.95 15.45
N ASN A 212 32.71 -5.02 16.77
CA ASN A 212 31.93 -5.94 17.59
C ASN A 212 30.42 -5.65 17.50
N GLU A 213 30.05 -4.37 17.63
CA GLU A 213 28.65 -3.94 17.51
C GLU A 213 28.09 -4.24 16.12
N TYR A 214 28.84 -3.91 15.07
CA TYR A 214 28.47 -4.23 13.69
C TYR A 214 28.29 -5.73 13.47
N ASN A 215 29.22 -6.55 13.97
CA ASN A 215 29.15 -8.01 13.85
C ASN A 215 27.92 -8.59 14.57
N ALA A 216 27.53 -8.03 15.72
CA ALA A 216 26.31 -8.42 16.43
C ALA A 216 25.04 -8.08 15.62
N VAL A 217 25.01 -6.93 14.93
CA VAL A 217 23.92 -6.57 14.01
C VAL A 217 23.85 -7.55 12.83
N VAL A 218 25.00 -7.94 12.27
CA VAL A 218 25.06 -8.94 11.18
C VAL A 218 24.53 -10.29 11.66
N ASP A 219 24.90 -10.75 12.86
CA ASP A 219 24.40 -12.01 13.43
C ASP A 219 22.89 -12.00 13.65
N ASN A 220 22.35 -10.87 14.12
CA ASN A 220 20.91 -10.67 14.24
C ASN A 220 20.20 -10.82 12.88
N ARG A 221 20.76 -10.21 11.83
CA ARG A 221 20.20 -10.29 10.48
C ARG A 221 20.35 -11.69 9.86
N HIS A 222 21.44 -12.41 10.13
CA HIS A 222 21.59 -13.81 9.71
C HIS A 222 20.53 -14.69 10.36
N THR A 223 20.28 -14.51 11.65
CA THR A 223 19.23 -15.22 12.40
C THR A 223 17.84 -14.97 11.79
N LEU A 224 17.52 -13.71 11.49
CA LEU A 224 16.28 -13.32 10.84
C LEU A 224 16.10 -14.01 9.47
N LEU A 225 17.14 -13.98 8.63
CA LEU A 225 17.10 -14.59 7.30
C LEU A 225 17.00 -16.12 7.37
N ALA A 226 17.68 -16.76 8.33
CA ALA A 226 17.58 -18.19 8.57
C ALA A 226 16.17 -18.59 9.01
N GLY A 227 15.56 -17.85 9.95
CA GLY A 227 14.19 -18.08 10.39
C GLY A 227 13.16 -17.94 9.25
N ARG A 228 13.34 -16.94 8.38
CA ARG A 228 12.52 -16.77 7.18
C ARG A 228 12.66 -17.95 6.22
N ALA A 229 13.90 -18.41 5.97
CA ALA A 229 14.15 -19.56 5.10
C ALA A 229 13.50 -20.84 5.64
N ALA A 230 13.63 -21.09 6.95
CA ALA A 230 12.99 -22.23 7.62
C ALA A 230 11.46 -22.17 7.52
N THR A 231 10.87 -21.01 7.78
CA THR A 231 9.40 -20.81 7.68
C THR A 231 8.89 -21.04 6.26
N ASN A 232 9.61 -20.53 5.26
CA ASN A 232 9.26 -20.73 3.86
C ASN A 232 9.38 -22.19 3.44
N LYS A 233 10.43 -22.89 3.89
CA LYS A 233 10.59 -24.33 3.65
C LYS A 233 9.44 -25.12 4.27
N ALA A 234 9.12 -24.89 5.53
CA ALA A 234 8.01 -25.54 6.21
C ALA A 234 6.66 -25.28 5.52
N ARG A 235 6.45 -24.04 5.02
CA ARG A 235 5.25 -23.71 4.22
C ARG A 235 5.21 -24.50 2.91
N ALA A 236 6.32 -24.56 2.19
CA ALA A 236 6.42 -25.31 0.93
C ALA A 236 6.17 -26.81 1.14
N GLU A 237 6.73 -27.39 2.19
CA GLU A 237 6.49 -28.80 2.58
C GLU A 237 5.02 -29.06 2.90
N ARG A 238 4.37 -28.18 3.68
CA ARG A 238 2.92 -28.28 3.95
C ARG A 238 2.07 -28.18 2.69
N GLN A 239 2.42 -27.28 1.78
CA GLN A 239 1.71 -27.14 0.50
C GLN A 239 1.91 -28.36 -0.39
N LEU A 240 3.13 -28.93 -0.42
CA LEU A 240 3.44 -30.15 -1.15
C LEU A 240 2.65 -31.34 -0.60
N GLU A 241 2.57 -31.46 0.73
CA GLU A 241 1.82 -32.53 1.40
C GLU A 241 0.31 -32.39 1.17
N ALA A 242 -0.23 -31.17 1.26
CA ALA A 242 -1.63 -30.91 0.92
C ALA A 242 -1.93 -31.29 -0.54
N LEU A 243 -1.01 -30.96 -1.47
CA LEU A 243 -1.14 -31.33 -2.88
C LEU A 243 -1.06 -32.84 -3.10
N ARG A 244 -0.19 -33.56 -2.37
CA ARG A 244 -0.13 -35.03 -2.40
C ARG A 244 -1.48 -35.64 -1.99
N LYS A 245 -2.06 -35.17 -0.89
CA LYS A 245 -3.37 -35.64 -0.40
C LYS A 245 -4.51 -35.34 -1.36
N GLU A 246 -4.48 -34.18 -2.02
CA GLU A 246 -5.48 -33.80 -3.02
C GLU A 246 -5.37 -34.65 -4.30
N LEU A 247 -4.15 -34.86 -4.79
CA LEU A 247 -3.92 -35.58 -6.05
C LEU A 247 -4.09 -37.09 -5.90
N ASP A 248 -3.80 -37.69 -4.75
CA ASP A 248 -3.85 -39.14 -4.57
C ASP A 248 -5.18 -39.77 -5.03
N PRO A 249 -6.37 -39.34 -4.56
CA PRO A 249 -7.64 -39.92 -5.04
C PRO A 249 -7.89 -39.68 -6.54
N LEU A 250 -7.41 -38.55 -7.08
CA LEU A 250 -7.54 -38.26 -8.51
C LEU A 250 -6.63 -39.15 -9.35
N ILE A 251 -5.43 -39.47 -8.85
CA ILE A 251 -4.50 -40.40 -9.47
C ILE A 251 -5.11 -41.80 -9.51
N ARG A 252 -5.78 -42.25 -8.44
CA ARG A 252 -6.48 -43.55 -8.44
C ARG A 252 -7.56 -43.63 -9.52
N LYS A 253 -8.41 -42.61 -9.62
CA LYS A 253 -9.43 -42.53 -10.69
C LYS A 253 -8.80 -42.49 -12.09
N PHE A 254 -7.66 -41.83 -12.24
CA PHE A 254 -6.92 -41.78 -13.49
C PHE A 254 -6.34 -43.15 -13.87
N GLU A 255 -5.78 -43.89 -12.91
CA GLU A 255 -5.30 -45.27 -13.13
C GLU A 255 -6.44 -46.16 -13.64
N GLU A 256 -7.58 -46.14 -12.94
CA GLU A 256 -8.77 -46.91 -13.30
C GLU A 256 -9.27 -46.58 -14.71
N SER A 257 -9.39 -45.28 -15.03
CA SER A 257 -9.91 -44.82 -16.33
C SER A 257 -8.98 -45.13 -17.51
N ASN A 258 -7.68 -45.33 -17.25
CA ASN A 258 -6.67 -45.61 -18.29
C ASN A 258 -6.20 -47.07 -18.29
N GLY A 259 -6.83 -47.96 -17.53
CA GLY A 259 -6.47 -49.38 -17.45
C GLY A 259 -5.07 -49.62 -16.86
N ILE A 260 -4.58 -48.70 -16.03
CA ILE A 260 -3.30 -48.85 -15.30
C ILE A 260 -3.60 -49.62 -14.01
N ALA A 261 -2.74 -50.57 -13.65
CA ALA A 261 -2.91 -51.29 -12.39
C ALA A 261 -2.86 -50.32 -11.19
N PRO A 262 -3.64 -50.60 -10.13
CA PRO A 262 -3.77 -49.69 -8.99
C PRO A 262 -2.42 -49.52 -8.27
N LEU A 263 -2.18 -48.32 -7.73
CA LEU A 263 -0.99 -47.98 -6.93
C LEU A 263 0.34 -47.96 -7.70
N ILE A 264 0.29 -47.84 -9.04
CA ILE A 264 1.48 -47.75 -9.89
C ILE A 264 1.98 -46.30 -10.05
N LEU A 265 1.08 -45.33 -10.05
CA LEU A 265 1.39 -43.91 -10.22
C LEU A 265 1.44 -43.20 -8.87
N GLN A 266 2.48 -42.39 -8.70
CA GLN A 266 2.66 -41.51 -7.55
C GLN A 266 3.14 -40.12 -7.98
N PHE A 267 2.62 -39.09 -7.32
CA PHE A 267 3.06 -37.73 -7.56
C PHE A 267 4.52 -37.54 -7.10
N THR A 268 5.40 -37.08 -7.98
CA THR A 268 6.84 -36.92 -7.67
C THR A 268 7.11 -35.69 -6.81
N GLY A 269 6.17 -34.75 -6.76
CA GLY A 269 6.34 -33.44 -6.13
C GLY A 269 6.73 -32.33 -7.10
N LYS A 270 6.99 -32.66 -8.37
CA LYS A 270 7.27 -31.66 -9.41
C LYS A 270 5.99 -31.16 -10.05
N THR A 271 5.91 -29.83 -10.17
CA THR A 271 4.82 -29.15 -10.89
C THR A 271 5.41 -28.20 -11.91
N GLN A 272 4.72 -28.02 -13.03
CA GLN A 272 5.05 -27.03 -14.05
C GLN A 272 3.81 -26.19 -14.39
N GLY A 273 4.04 -24.99 -14.94
CA GLY A 273 2.95 -24.07 -15.27
C GLY A 273 2.26 -23.44 -14.04
N SER A 274 1.22 -22.67 -14.30
CA SER A 274 0.43 -21.98 -13.29
C SER A 274 -1.06 -21.96 -13.65
N GLY A 275 -1.92 -21.76 -12.65
CA GLY A 275 -3.37 -21.69 -12.87
C GLY A 275 -3.94 -22.96 -13.51
N LYS A 276 -4.68 -22.78 -14.60
CA LYS A 276 -5.36 -23.86 -15.35
C LYS A 276 -4.40 -24.74 -16.15
N ASP A 277 -3.22 -24.23 -16.46
CA ASP A 277 -2.17 -24.96 -17.20
C ASP A 277 -1.17 -25.64 -16.26
N LYS A 278 -1.49 -25.68 -14.96
CA LYS A 278 -0.64 -26.35 -13.98
C LYS A 278 -0.66 -27.86 -14.23
N THR A 279 0.53 -28.40 -14.48
CA THR A 279 0.77 -29.83 -14.68
C THR A 279 1.50 -30.42 -13.48
N TYR A 280 1.29 -31.72 -13.27
CA TYR A 280 1.81 -32.51 -12.16
C TYR A 280 2.55 -33.72 -12.73
N GLU A 281 3.79 -33.94 -12.29
CA GLU A 281 4.57 -35.10 -12.72
C GLU A 281 4.21 -36.32 -11.85
N LEU A 282 3.79 -37.39 -12.51
CA LEU A 282 3.57 -38.71 -11.91
C LEU A 282 4.72 -39.63 -12.33
N GLY A 283 5.31 -40.32 -11.35
CA GLY A 283 6.29 -41.37 -11.57
C GLY A 283 5.65 -42.74 -11.45
N TYR A 284 6.16 -43.70 -12.23
CA TYR A 284 5.78 -45.11 -12.09
C TYR A 284 6.61 -45.76 -10.98
N THR A 285 5.96 -46.38 -10.00
CA THR A 285 6.62 -47.10 -8.90
C THR A 285 7.42 -48.31 -9.41
N THR A 286 6.99 -48.91 -10.52
CA THR A 286 7.64 -50.06 -11.17
C THR A 286 8.82 -49.66 -12.06
N ASN A 287 8.89 -48.40 -12.50
CA ASN A 287 9.99 -47.90 -13.34
C ASN A 287 10.27 -46.41 -13.04
N PRO A 288 11.28 -46.11 -12.21
CA PRO A 288 11.63 -44.74 -11.80
C PRO A 288 12.02 -43.79 -12.95
N GLN A 289 12.41 -44.33 -14.12
CA GLN A 289 12.75 -43.52 -15.30
C GLN A 289 11.50 -43.10 -16.09
N LYS A 290 10.40 -43.85 -15.97
CA LYS A 290 9.16 -43.55 -16.67
C LYS A 290 8.36 -42.50 -15.89
N LYS A 291 8.02 -41.41 -16.57
CA LYS A 291 7.29 -40.27 -15.99
C LYS A 291 6.16 -39.84 -16.92
N LEU A 292 5.11 -39.32 -16.33
CA LEU A 292 3.91 -38.85 -17.01
C LEU A 292 3.56 -37.47 -16.46
N TRP A 293 3.23 -36.52 -17.32
CA TRP A 293 2.68 -35.25 -16.88
C TRP A 293 1.16 -35.26 -17.04
N VAL A 294 0.46 -34.86 -15.98
CA VAL A 294 -1.01 -34.78 -15.98
C VAL A 294 -1.45 -33.36 -15.61
N ARG A 295 -2.62 -32.95 -16.08
CA ARG A 295 -3.28 -31.70 -15.69
C ARG A 295 -4.70 -31.97 -15.23
N LYS A 296 -5.26 -31.07 -14.43
CA LYS A 296 -6.69 -31.09 -14.11
C LYS A 296 -7.49 -30.54 -15.29
N ASP A 297 -8.58 -31.19 -15.64
CA ASP A 297 -9.56 -30.68 -16.60
C ASP A 297 -10.54 -29.69 -15.92
N LYS A 298 -11.61 -29.30 -16.64
CA LYS A 298 -12.62 -28.37 -16.12
C LYS A 298 -13.42 -28.94 -14.95
N ASP A 299 -13.56 -30.26 -14.89
CA ASP A 299 -14.32 -30.99 -13.88
C ASP A 299 -13.44 -31.43 -12.71
N GLY A 300 -12.13 -31.15 -12.79
CA GLY A 300 -11.14 -31.45 -11.77
C GLY A 300 -10.53 -32.86 -11.88
N ALA A 301 -10.89 -33.63 -12.90
CA ALA A 301 -10.30 -34.94 -13.17
C ALA A 301 -8.92 -34.77 -13.83
N LEU A 302 -8.04 -35.77 -13.63
CA LEU A 302 -6.72 -35.75 -14.25
C LEU A 302 -6.79 -36.26 -15.69
N GLN A 303 -6.07 -35.60 -16.58
CA GLN A 303 -5.84 -36.01 -17.96
C GLN A 303 -4.36 -35.85 -18.30
N GLU A 304 -3.84 -36.69 -19.19
CA GLU A 304 -2.46 -36.55 -19.67
C GLU A 304 -2.24 -35.17 -20.32
N ALA A 305 -1.19 -34.49 -19.91
CA ALA A 305 -0.77 -33.26 -20.54
C ALA A 305 -0.11 -33.63 -21.88
N LYS A 306 -0.78 -33.33 -22.99
CA LYS A 306 -0.17 -33.50 -24.32
C LYS A 306 1.13 -32.71 -24.37
N SER A 307 2.24 -33.35 -24.72
CA SER A 307 3.44 -32.60 -25.09
C SER A 307 3.10 -31.81 -26.35
N GLU A 308 3.16 -30.48 -26.28
CA GLU A 308 3.39 -29.71 -27.49
C GLU A 308 4.75 -30.17 -27.99
N LYS A 309 4.73 -30.99 -29.05
CA LYS A 309 5.93 -31.29 -29.83
C LYS A 309 6.51 -29.95 -30.24
N ALA A 310 7.79 -29.77 -29.92
CA ALA A 310 8.63 -28.78 -30.58
C ALA A 310 8.49 -28.98 -32.10
N ASN A 311 8.06 -27.92 -32.78
CA ASN A 311 8.39 -27.68 -34.18
C ASN A 311 9.56 -26.70 -34.20
#